data_AF-A0A1M7SU99-F1
#
_entry.id   AF-A0A1M7SU99-F1
#
_cell.length_a   1.000
_cell.length_b   1.000
_cell.length_c   1.000
_cell.angle_alpha   90.00
_cell.angle_beta   90.00
_cell.angle_gamma   90.00
#
_symmetry.space_group_name_H-M   'P 1'
#
loop_
_entity.id
_entity.type
_entity.pdbx_description
1 polymer ?
#
loop_
_entity_poly.entity_id
_entity_poly.type
_entity_poly.pdbx_seq_one_letter_code
_entity_poly.pdbx_strand_id
1 'polypeptide(L)'
;MRKVKISVFGKDYEFATDGSDELIDYVQKRLRELQVTYRSLYEEIPFDELLVLIVCDLLEQEYNSQRQIDELYMRVKEKIKLLEGR
;
A
#
# COMPACT_ATOMS: atom_id res chain seq x y z
N MET A 1 15.52 -12.07 -8.27
CA MET A 1 14.38 -12.14 -7.34
C MET A 1 14.84 -12.78 -6.03
N ARG A 2 14.56 -12.13 -4.91
CA ARG A 2 14.84 -12.60 -3.56
C ARG A 2 13.55 -13.02 -2.87
N LYS A 3 13.65 -14.00 -1.98
CA LYS A 3 12.56 -14.45 -1.12
C LYS A 3 12.56 -13.65 0.17
N VAL A 4 11.40 -13.12 0.53
CA VAL A 4 11.21 -12.26 1.70
C VAL A 4 10.15 -12.89 2.56
N LYS A 5 10.48 -13.12 3.83
CA LYS A 5 9.54 -13.64 4.81
C LYS A 5 8.82 -12.50 5.49
N ILE A 6 7.52 -12.67 5.69
CA ILE A 6 6.65 -11.75 6.44
C ILE A 6 5.76 -12.57 7.36
N SER A 7 5.29 -11.95 8.44
CA SER A 7 4.33 -12.55 9.35
C SER A 7 3.11 -11.65 9.47
N VAL A 8 1.92 -12.24 9.30
CA VAL A 8 0.63 -11.55 9.35
C VAL A 8 -0.30 -12.36 10.24
N PHE A 9 -0.71 -11.78 11.36
CA PHE A 9 -1.53 -12.43 12.40
C PHE A 9 -1.00 -13.81 12.81
N GLY A 10 0.32 -13.91 13.04
CA GLY A 10 0.99 -15.13 13.48
C GLY A 10 1.17 -16.20 12.41
N LYS A 11 0.76 -15.94 11.16
CA LYS A 11 1.01 -16.80 10.02
C LYS A 11 2.17 -16.26 9.19
N ASP A 12 3.12 -17.14 8.88
CA ASP A 12 4.28 -16.79 8.08
C ASP A 12 4.02 -17.00 6.59
N TYR A 13 4.44 -16.03 5.79
CA TYR A 13 4.34 -16.03 4.34
C TYR A 13 5.69 -15.71 3.73
N GLU A 14 5.85 -16.10 2.47
CA GLU A 14 7.01 -15.76 1.67
C GLU A 14 6.54 -15.17 0.35
N PHE A 15 7.10 -14.02 -0.02
CA PHE A 15 6.90 -13.44 -1.34
C PHE A 15 8.25 -13.22 -2.04
N ALA A 16 8.24 -13.25 -3.36
CA ALA A 16 9.42 -13.03 -4.17
C ALA A 16 9.38 -11.62 -4.76
N THR A 17 10.46 -10.86 -4.61
CA THR A 17 10.58 -9.49 -5.12
C THR A 17 11.99 -9.22 -5.62
N ASP A 18 12.13 -8.26 -6.52
CA ASP A 18 13.39 -7.63 -6.93
C ASP A 18 13.52 -6.20 -6.41
N GLY A 19 12.55 -5.73 -5.63
CA GLY A 19 12.54 -4.39 -5.04
C GLY A 19 13.66 -4.17 -4.03
N SER A 20 13.94 -2.90 -3.75
CA SER A 20 14.98 -2.44 -2.82
C SER A 20 14.72 -2.83 -1.36
N ASP A 21 15.73 -2.75 -0.50
CA ASP A 21 15.58 -2.97 0.94
C ASP A 21 14.56 -2.01 1.56
N GLU A 22 14.58 -0.76 1.11
CA GLU A 22 13.60 0.25 1.51
C GLU A 22 12.15 -0.18 1.20
N LEU A 23 11.90 -0.80 0.04
CA LEU A 23 10.58 -1.33 -0.30
C LEU A 23 10.18 -2.48 0.63
N ILE A 24 11.10 -3.38 0.97
CA ILE A 24 10.83 -4.46 1.92
C ILE A 24 10.49 -3.89 3.30
N ASP A 25 11.31 -2.97 3.79
CA ASP A 25 11.13 -2.35 5.11
C ASP A 25 9.78 -1.61 5.17
N TYR A 26 9.43 -0.91 4.10
CA TYR A 26 8.13 -0.28 3.95
C TYR A 26 6.98 -1.30 4.05
N VAL A 27 7.04 -2.39 3.27
CA VAL A 27 6.00 -3.44 3.31
C VAL A 27 5.87 -4.03 4.72
N GLN A 28 6.98 -4.37 5.37
CA GLN A 28 6.96 -4.92 6.72
C GLN A 28 6.41 -3.94 7.76
N LYS A 29 6.72 -2.64 7.63
CA LYS A 29 6.16 -1.60 8.49
C LYS A 29 4.66 -1.46 8.27
N ARG A 30 4.22 -1.37 7.01
CA ARG A 30 2.80 -1.20 6.66
C ARG A 30 1.95 -2.37 7.10
N LEU A 31 2.45 -3.60 6.94
CA LEU A 31 1.77 -4.80 7.45
C LEU A 31 1.62 -4.79 8.98
N ARG A 32 2.60 -4.25 9.72
CA ARG A 32 2.47 -4.10 11.18
C ARG A 32 1.41 -3.08 11.56
N GLU A 33 1.36 -1.95 10.86
CA GLU A 33 0.31 -0.93 11.08
C GLU A 33 -1.08 -1.48 10.81
N LEU A 34 -1.28 -2.16 9.68
CA LEU A 34 -2.56 -2.79 9.33
C LEU A 34 -2.96 -3.84 10.38
N GLN A 35 -2.04 -4.68 10.83
CA GLN A 35 -2.33 -5.65 11.90
C GLN A 35 -2.81 -4.98 13.19
N VAL A 36 -2.27 -3.81 13.54
CA VAL A 36 -2.75 -3.04 14.69
C VAL A 36 -4.16 -2.50 14.44
N THR A 37 -4.42 -1.92 13.27
CA THR A 37 -5.74 -1.39 12.89
C THR A 37 -6.84 -2.46 12.93
N TYR A 38 -6.52 -3.66 12.45
CA TYR A 38 -7.46 -4.76 12.28
C TYR A 38 -7.48 -5.74 13.48
N ARG A 39 -6.76 -5.43 14.57
CA ARG A 39 -6.57 -6.35 15.70
C ARG A 39 -7.87 -6.77 16.36
N SER A 40 -8.80 -5.84 16.58
CA SER A 40 -10.11 -6.17 17.20
C SER A 40 -10.94 -7.08 16.30
N LEU A 41 -10.94 -6.82 14.99
CA LEU A 41 -11.67 -7.62 14.01
C LEU A 41 -11.09 -9.02 13.86
N TYR A 42 -9.78 -9.21 14.06
CA TYR A 42 -9.15 -10.53 14.01
C TYR A 42 -9.72 -11.52 15.05
N GLU A 43 -10.22 -11.01 16.17
CA GLU A 43 -10.87 -11.83 17.19
C GLU A 43 -12.34 -12.12 16.87
N GLU A 44 -12.93 -11.38 15.92
CA GLU A 44 -14.36 -11.38 15.61
C GLU A 44 -14.72 -12.09 14.30
N ILE A 45 -13.84 -12.03 13.29
CA ILE A 45 -14.10 -12.57 11.95
C ILE A 45 -13.01 -13.53 11.48
N PRO A 46 -13.34 -14.44 10.55
CA PRO A 46 -12.36 -15.30 9.90
C PRO A 46 -11.21 -14.53 9.26
N PHE A 47 -10.01 -15.11 9.33
CA PHE A 47 -8.78 -14.47 8.84
C PHE A 47 -8.80 -14.15 7.33
N ASP A 48 -9.43 -15.00 6.52
CA ASP A 48 -9.62 -14.76 5.09
C ASP A 48 -10.53 -13.56 4.81
N GLU A 49 -11.63 -13.41 5.54
CA GLU A 49 -12.47 -12.21 5.48
C GLU A 49 -11.68 -10.96 5.90
N LEU A 50 -10.87 -11.06 6.97
CA LEU A 50 -10.01 -9.98 7.42
C LEU A 50 -8.98 -9.57 6.36
N LEU A 51 -8.36 -10.54 5.68
CA LEU A 51 -7.44 -10.27 4.58
C LEU A 51 -8.14 -9.53 3.43
N VAL A 52 -9.38 -9.88 3.10
CA VAL A 52 -10.16 -9.17 2.08
C VAL A 52 -10.37 -7.71 2.49
N LEU A 53 -10.71 -7.44 3.75
CA LEU A 53 -10.85 -6.06 4.25
C LEU A 53 -9.54 -5.26 4.15
N ILE A 54 -8.42 -5.88 4.53
CA ILE A 54 -7.09 -5.27 4.42
C ILE A 54 -6.73 -4.96 2.96
N VAL A 55 -7.04 -5.86 2.05
CA VAL A 55 -6.81 -5.66 0.60
C VAL A 55 -7.67 -4.50 0.08
N CYS A 56 -8.94 -4.41 0.48
CA CYS A 56 -9.81 -3.29 0.10
C CYS A 56 -9.26 -1.94 0.58
N ASP A 57 -8.79 -1.84 1.82
CA ASP A 57 -8.18 -0.60 2.35
C ASP A 57 -6.92 -0.21 1.57
N LEU A 58 -6.06 -1.18 1.23
CA LEU A 58 -4.88 -0.94 0.40
C LEU A 58 -5.24 -0.44 -1.01
N LEU A 59 -6.24 -1.04 -1.66
CA LEU A 59 -6.70 -0.63 -2.98
C LEU A 59 -7.35 0.76 -2.97
N GLU A 60 -8.11 1.09 -1.91
CA GLU A 60 -8.67 2.43 -1.74
C GLU A 60 -7.57 3.48 -1.58
N GLN A 61 -6.54 3.19 -0.79
CA GLN A 61 -5.37 4.08 -0.63
C GLN A 61 -4.58 4.24 -1.93
N GLU A 62 -4.39 3.16 -2.69
CA GLU A 62 -3.75 3.19 -4.01
C GLU A 62 -4.53 4.09 -4.97
N TYR A 63 -5.85 3.88 -5.08
CA TYR A 63 -6.72 4.68 -5.95
C TYR A 63 -6.67 6.18 -5.58
N ASN A 64 -6.77 6.48 -4.28
CA ASN A 64 -6.71 7.87 -3.79
C ASN A 64 -5.35 8.52 -4.08
N SER A 65 -4.25 7.78 -3.93
CA SER A 65 -2.90 8.26 -4.22
C SER A 65 -2.73 8.51 -5.72
N GLN A 66 -3.19 7.59 -6.56
CA GLN A 66 -3.18 7.75 -8.02
C GLN A 66 -3.95 8.99 -8.45
N ARG A 67 -5.17 9.19 -7.93
CA ARG A 67 -5.97 10.38 -8.22
C ARG A 67 -5.24 11.67 -7.84
N GLN A 68 -4.59 11.71 -6.69
CA GLN A 68 -3.82 12.89 -6.26
C GLN A 68 -2.63 13.17 -7.19
N ILE A 69 -1.93 12.13 -7.64
CA ILE A 69 -0.83 12.25 -8.61
C ILE A 69 -1.35 12.83 -9.93
N ASP A 70 -2.47 12.32 -10.44
CA ASP A 70 -3.07 12.78 -11.69
C ASP A 70 -3.50 14.25 -11.61
N GLU A 71 -4.11 14.65 -10.50
CA GLU A 71 -4.45 16.05 -10.24
C GLU A 71 -3.21 16.96 -10.20
N LEU A 72 -2.15 16.53 -9.52
CA LEU A 72 -0.90 17.28 -9.44
C LEU A 72 -0.24 17.40 -10.81
N TYR A 73 -0.22 16.31 -11.59
CA TYR A 73 0.31 16.30 -12.94
C TYR A 73 -0.44 17.29 -13.84
N MET A 74 -1.77 17.29 -13.79
CA MET A 74 -2.57 18.25 -14.57
C MET A 74 -2.29 19.70 -14.18
N ARG A 75 -2.20 20.00 -12.88
CA ARG A 75 -1.85 21.35 -12.39
C ARG A 75 -0.46 21.78 -12.85
N VAL A 76 0.55 20.90 -12.80
CA VAL A 76 1.91 21.19 -13.27
C VAL A 76 1.92 21.42 -14.78
N LYS A 77 1.23 20.57 -15.54
CA LYS A 77 1.12 20.68 -16.99
C LYS A 77 0.48 22.00 -17.42
N GLU A 78 -0.58 22.43 -16.75
CA GLU A 78 -1.20 23.73 -16.98
C GLU A 78 -0.26 24.89 -16.68
N LYS A 79 0.47 24.84 -15.56
CA LYS A 79 1.48 25.85 -15.23
C LYS A 79 2.60 25.95 -16.26
N ILE A 80 3.10 24.82 -16.76
CA ILE A 80 4.13 24.78 -17.80
C ILE A 80 3.60 25.44 -19.08
N LYS A 81 2.39 25.09 -19.53
CA LYS A 81 1.77 25.72 -20.71
C LYS A 81 1.64 27.23 -20.58
N LEU A 82 1.31 27.74 -19.39
CA LEU A 82 1.24 29.18 -19.13
C LEU A 82 2.61 29.86 -19.20
N LEU A 83 3.68 29.15 -18.83
CA LEU A 83 5.06 29.64 -18.90
C LEU A 83 5.63 29.58 -20.33
N GLU A 84 5.26 28.56 -21.11
CA GLU A 84 5.65 28.39 -22.53
C GLU A 84 4.81 29.25 -23.48
N GLY A 85 3.61 29.68 -23.07
CA GLY A 85 2.73 30.57 -23.80
C GLY A 85 3.10 32.06 -23.71
N ARG A 86 4.33 32.37 -23.29
CA ARG A 86 5.01 33.66 -23.43
C ARG A 86 6.21 33.51 -24.37
#